data_AF-A0A2E0SPY7-F1
#
_entry.id   AF-A0A2E0SPY7-F1
#
_cell.length_a   1.000
_cell.length_b   1.000
_cell.length_c   1.000
_cell.angle_alpha   90.00
_cell.angle_beta   90.00
_cell.angle_gamma   90.00
#
_symmetry.space_group_name_H-M   'P 1'
#
loop_
_entity.id
_entity.type
_entity.pdbx_description
1 polymer ?
#
loop_
_entity_poly.entity_id
_entity_poly.type
_entity_poly.pdbx_seq_one_letter_code
_entity_poly.pdbx_strand_id
1 'polypeptide(L)'
;MSIENREGHLSSVRAIAFVTIFCVTSPAFAQTTPSAESMTDSFETKMKLLEEAWAKGDFDLARSLTHSLRDTVAQTQNEEENPGPSLVETGQFNTVDSLPAGWREWAKGWSFYKLVTISESAGEERISEPVEVQLGFPAEQTTSLAREIRVARQVGAQLVEVPSQVYHECRRGEERHATILWLADSGANAEEQYLILYGNPDAELPDYPSDLVTEGDGYGLDITNKHFRIALSRQTGQIERMTLKREHGLELFSGGEGHGEPPGIDWAHDYVDGDNFQKFRISLWDQCPEYEVVRGPLCTIVRRWGFPHSPLHPLYTPARLHIDVEYRFYTGLPWFHKSSEMKAVQTFDAAALRDDEWVFSGQSFTSSMWMTREGELRFGEVDAEHLDDIWGVGFYNETSQDSFMALFLDHSADGLPELKHTGAPLSFYRWHGPVWSRYPLPVKTVPQGAGLRQKNAYLSIPFTKEEGKRAIEEMRRAMRAPLQLSPGAGLNIPKSPTQSGQLARPGEGGEQSEIKQQIWQALRDCKDAQLYTADINVVDLGLVYDVRVRGDVVTLVMAMPHRGRPLIDYFTHGSIAVHSTLSVPVRERLEQLAGVRQVVVEQTWAPGWSSNRLTDEGRKKLGFRSSR
;
A
#
# COMPACT_ATOMS: atom_id res chain seq x y z
N MET A 1 -49.62 30.87 64.58
CA MET A 1 -50.30 31.89 63.75
C MET A 1 -50.13 31.45 62.32
N SER A 2 -51.26 31.18 61.69
CA SER A 2 -51.45 30.66 60.33
C SER A 2 -51.18 31.73 59.25
N ILE A 3 -51.18 31.22 58.00
CA ILE A 3 -51.42 31.87 56.68
C ILE A 3 -50.14 31.88 55.81
N GLU A 4 -49.91 30.92 54.89
CA GLU A 4 -50.53 30.64 53.56
C GLU A 4 -50.16 31.61 52.41
N ASN A 5 -49.36 31.11 51.46
CA ASN A 5 -49.54 31.06 49.99
C ASN A 5 -48.18 30.80 49.31
N ARG A 6 -47.88 29.59 48.78
CA ARG A 6 -48.13 29.05 47.40
C ARG A 6 -47.62 30.01 46.31
N GLU A 7 -46.72 29.65 45.38
CA GLU A 7 -46.59 28.48 44.48
C GLU A 7 -45.09 28.22 44.16
N GLY A 8 -44.56 27.09 43.68
CA GLY A 8 -45.11 25.82 43.22
C GLY A 8 -43.98 24.78 43.04
N HIS A 9 -44.32 23.52 43.28
CA HIS A 9 -43.51 22.31 43.05
C HIS A 9 -43.45 21.96 41.56
N LEU A 10 -42.34 21.33 41.12
CA LEU A 10 -42.37 19.98 40.53
C LEU A 10 -40.95 19.44 40.29
N SER A 11 -40.64 18.40 41.04
CA SER A 11 -39.60 17.40 40.79
C SER A 11 -39.83 16.71 39.45
N SER A 12 -38.83 16.65 38.57
CA SER A 12 -38.85 15.74 37.41
C SER A 12 -37.86 14.60 37.58
N VAL A 13 -38.42 13.41 37.40
CA VAL A 13 -37.82 12.08 37.47
C VAL A 13 -36.94 11.87 36.24
N ARG A 14 -35.69 11.43 36.43
CA ARG A 14 -34.85 10.91 35.34
C ARG A 14 -35.41 9.56 34.89
N ALA A 15 -36.06 9.53 33.73
CA ALA A 15 -36.45 8.30 33.07
C ALA A 15 -35.22 7.60 32.48
N ILE A 16 -34.85 6.47 33.06
CA ILE A 16 -33.96 5.48 32.44
C ILE A 16 -34.84 4.66 31.49
N ALA A 17 -34.63 4.80 30.18
CA ALA A 17 -35.29 3.95 29.20
C ALA A 17 -34.63 2.56 29.21
N PHE A 18 -35.26 1.62 29.92
CA PHE A 18 -35.00 0.19 29.71
C PHE A 18 -35.64 -0.22 28.38
N VAL A 19 -34.82 -0.57 27.39
CA VAL A 19 -35.28 -1.30 26.21
C VAL A 19 -35.46 -2.75 26.65
N THR A 20 -36.69 -3.12 26.99
CA THR A 20 -37.06 -4.52 27.23
C THR A 20 -37.07 -5.25 25.89
N ILE A 21 -36.02 -6.04 25.62
CA ILE A 21 -36.01 -7.00 24.51
C ILE A 21 -37.06 -8.07 24.85
N PHE A 22 -38.15 -8.10 24.07
CA PHE A 22 -39.10 -9.21 24.11
C PHE A 22 -38.41 -10.48 23.60
N CYS A 23 -38.14 -11.43 24.50
CA CYS A 23 -37.90 -12.82 24.13
C CYS A 23 -39.18 -13.40 23.55
N VAL A 24 -39.32 -13.35 22.23
CA VAL A 24 -40.31 -14.16 21.51
C VAL A 24 -39.63 -15.48 21.16
N THR A 25 -39.94 -16.52 21.92
CA THR A 25 -39.69 -17.91 21.50
C THR A 25 -40.66 -18.25 20.36
N SER A 26 -40.26 -17.95 19.12
CA SER A 26 -40.92 -18.44 17.91
C SER A 26 -40.22 -19.70 17.39
N PRO A 27 -40.95 -20.65 16.78
CA PRO A 27 -40.39 -21.90 16.30
C PRO A 27 -39.40 -21.63 15.15
N ALA A 28 -38.43 -22.52 14.98
CA ALA A 28 -37.38 -22.47 13.97
C ALA A 28 -37.95 -22.37 12.54
N PHE A 29 -38.25 -21.16 12.09
CA PHE A 29 -38.24 -20.83 10.68
C PHE A 29 -36.78 -20.79 10.26
N ALA A 30 -36.41 -21.55 9.24
CA ALA A 30 -35.16 -21.34 8.53
C ALA A 30 -35.18 -19.88 8.02
N GLN A 31 -34.57 -18.97 8.77
CA GLN A 31 -34.38 -17.60 8.33
C GLN A 31 -33.45 -17.68 7.14
N THR A 32 -33.98 -17.47 5.95
CA THR A 32 -33.17 -17.24 4.76
C THR A 32 -32.35 -15.99 5.03
N THR A 33 -31.04 -16.13 5.17
CA THR A 33 -30.13 -14.99 5.27
C THR A 33 -30.41 -14.03 4.13
N PRO A 34 -30.75 -12.75 4.40
CA PRO A 34 -30.94 -11.76 3.35
C PRO A 34 -29.69 -11.70 2.48
N SER A 35 -29.84 -11.51 1.17
CA SER A 35 -28.67 -11.30 0.32
C SER A 35 -27.96 -10.01 0.72
N ALA A 36 -26.64 -9.94 0.55
CA ALA A 36 -25.88 -8.71 0.76
C ALA A 36 -26.47 -7.55 -0.05
N GLU A 37 -26.89 -7.82 -1.29
CA GLU A 37 -27.59 -6.89 -2.19
C GLU A 37 -28.88 -6.31 -1.60
N SER A 38 -29.58 -7.03 -0.71
CA SER A 38 -30.81 -6.53 -0.07
C SER A 38 -30.57 -5.64 1.15
N MET A 39 -29.33 -5.59 1.65
CA MET A 39 -28.94 -4.82 2.83
C MET A 39 -28.26 -3.49 2.48
N THR A 40 -27.98 -3.24 1.20
CA THR A 40 -27.43 -1.97 0.69
C THR A 40 -28.12 -1.56 -0.59
N ASP A 41 -28.34 -0.26 -0.77
CA ASP A 41 -28.80 0.27 -2.06
C ASP A 41 -27.71 0.13 -3.12
N SER A 42 -28.11 -0.13 -4.38
CA SER A 42 -27.20 -0.21 -5.52
C SER A 42 -26.65 1.17 -5.90
N PHE A 43 -25.56 1.17 -6.67
CA PHE A 43 -24.98 2.40 -7.23
C PHE A 43 -26.03 3.20 -8.03
N GLU A 44 -26.80 2.53 -8.90
CA GLU A 44 -27.83 3.15 -9.74
C GLU A 44 -28.97 3.74 -8.93
N THR A 45 -29.38 3.07 -7.85
CA THR A 45 -30.42 3.58 -6.94
C THR A 45 -29.95 4.85 -6.25
N LYS A 46 -28.73 4.85 -5.71
CA LYS A 46 -28.13 6.03 -5.07
C LYS A 46 -27.91 7.17 -6.07
N MET A 47 -27.54 6.88 -7.32
CA MET A 47 -27.43 7.87 -8.39
C MET A 47 -28.76 8.55 -8.70
N LYS A 48 -29.85 7.78 -8.82
CA LYS A 48 -31.19 8.35 -9.03
C LYS A 48 -31.63 9.25 -7.86
N LEU A 49 -31.37 8.82 -6.63
CA LEU A 49 -31.64 9.63 -5.44
C LEU A 49 -30.85 10.95 -5.47
N LEU A 50 -29.60 10.91 -5.94
CA LEU A 50 -28.75 12.10 -6.07
C LEU A 50 -29.31 13.07 -7.11
N GLU A 51 -29.71 12.56 -8.28
CA GLU A 51 -30.36 13.35 -9.34
C GLU A 51 -31.65 14.01 -8.85
N GLU A 52 -32.49 13.26 -8.12
CA GLU A 52 -33.73 13.79 -7.56
C GLU A 52 -33.48 14.85 -6.48
N ALA A 53 -32.52 14.62 -5.57
CA ALA A 53 -32.15 15.58 -4.54
C ALA A 53 -31.63 16.87 -5.17
N TRP A 54 -30.78 16.75 -6.19
CA TRP A 54 -30.28 17.87 -6.98
C TRP A 54 -31.40 18.67 -7.65
N ALA A 55 -32.32 17.97 -8.34
CA ALA A 55 -33.44 18.60 -9.04
C ALA A 55 -34.39 19.36 -8.09
N LYS A 56 -34.52 18.91 -6.84
CA LYS A 56 -35.31 19.56 -5.79
C LYS A 56 -34.58 20.68 -5.06
N GLY A 57 -33.26 20.84 -5.27
CA GLY A 57 -32.42 21.77 -4.51
C GLY A 57 -32.14 21.33 -3.08
N ASP A 58 -32.28 20.04 -2.77
CA ASP A 58 -31.91 19.46 -1.48
C ASP A 58 -30.40 19.14 -1.46
N PHE A 59 -29.60 20.20 -1.29
CA PHE A 59 -28.15 20.11 -1.41
C PHE A 59 -27.49 19.31 -0.27
N ASP A 60 -28.08 19.29 0.93
CA ASP A 60 -27.55 18.51 2.05
C ASP A 60 -27.70 17.01 1.78
N LEU A 61 -28.86 16.59 1.26
CA LEU A 61 -29.06 15.21 0.82
C LEU A 61 -28.15 14.86 -0.37
N ALA A 62 -28.06 15.73 -1.37
CA ALA A 62 -27.19 15.52 -2.53
C ALA A 62 -25.73 15.29 -2.10
N ARG A 63 -25.19 16.14 -1.23
CA ARG A 63 -23.83 15.97 -0.68
C ARG A 63 -23.69 14.65 0.09
N SER A 64 -24.65 14.31 0.93
CA SER A 64 -24.63 13.05 1.69
C SER A 64 -24.63 11.83 0.76
N LEU A 65 -25.38 11.87 -0.34
CA LEU A 65 -25.42 10.80 -1.34
C LEU A 65 -24.11 10.66 -2.11
N THR A 66 -23.36 11.74 -2.36
CA THR A 66 -22.02 11.64 -2.99
C THR A 66 -21.04 10.85 -2.12
N HIS A 67 -21.08 11.01 -0.79
CA HIS A 67 -20.29 10.20 0.14
C HIS A 67 -20.74 8.72 0.12
N SER A 68 -22.05 8.46 0.16
CA SER A 68 -22.59 7.11 0.11
C SER A 68 -22.27 6.37 -1.20
N LEU A 69 -22.18 7.09 -2.32
CA LEU A 69 -21.74 6.55 -3.61
C LEU A 69 -20.25 6.19 -3.61
N ARG A 70 -19.40 7.03 -3.01
CA ARG A 70 -17.97 6.73 -2.84
C ARG A 70 -17.76 5.41 -2.11
N ASP A 71 -18.47 5.19 -0.99
CA ASP A 71 -18.38 3.94 -0.23
C ASP A 71 -18.83 2.72 -1.04
N THR A 72 -19.89 2.87 -1.86
CA THR A 72 -20.31 1.80 -2.79
C THR A 72 -19.23 1.49 -3.81
N VAL A 73 -18.58 2.50 -4.40
CA VAL A 73 -17.49 2.28 -5.37
C VAL A 73 -16.32 1.54 -4.72
N ALA A 74 -15.89 1.96 -3.52
CA ALA A 74 -14.80 1.31 -2.81
C ALA A 74 -15.12 -0.16 -2.45
N GLN A 75 -16.34 -0.45 -2.00
CA GLN A 75 -16.75 -1.81 -1.69
C GLN A 75 -16.87 -2.68 -2.95
N THR A 76 -17.40 -2.15 -4.04
CA THR A 76 -17.46 -2.86 -5.33
C THR A 76 -16.05 -3.15 -5.86
N GLN A 77 -15.14 -2.18 -5.77
CA GLN A 77 -13.73 -2.37 -6.14
C GLN A 77 -13.10 -3.53 -5.35
N ASN A 78 -13.29 -3.57 -4.03
CA ASN A 78 -12.76 -4.65 -3.20
C ASN A 78 -13.23 -6.05 -3.65
N GLU A 79 -14.48 -6.19 -4.09
CA GLU A 79 -15.07 -7.47 -4.51
C GLU A 79 -14.77 -7.84 -5.97
N GLU A 80 -14.71 -6.86 -6.86
CA GLU A 80 -14.75 -7.11 -8.31
C GLU A 80 -13.45 -6.76 -9.05
N GLU A 81 -12.57 -5.92 -8.47
CA GLU A 81 -11.36 -5.47 -9.16
C GLU A 81 -10.50 -6.67 -9.56
N ASN A 82 -10.09 -6.72 -10.82
CA ASN A 82 -9.28 -7.83 -11.32
C ASN A 82 -7.85 -7.70 -10.74
N PRO A 83 -7.34 -8.70 -10.00
CA PRO A 83 -5.98 -8.67 -9.45
C PRO A 83 -4.86 -8.71 -10.52
N GLY A 84 -5.22 -8.87 -11.79
CA GLY A 84 -4.28 -9.05 -12.89
C GLY A 84 -3.88 -10.51 -13.08
N PRO A 85 -3.11 -10.80 -14.13
CA PRO A 85 -2.69 -12.17 -14.42
C PRO A 85 -1.70 -12.67 -13.37
N SER A 86 -1.89 -13.91 -12.94
CA SER A 86 -0.88 -14.64 -12.16
C SER A 86 0.26 -15.07 -13.09
N LEU A 87 1.52 -14.86 -12.68
CA LEU A 87 2.68 -15.32 -13.45
C LEU A 87 2.65 -16.84 -13.65
N VAL A 88 2.35 -17.58 -12.58
CA VAL A 88 2.18 -19.05 -12.60
C VAL A 88 0.70 -19.37 -12.44
N GLU A 89 0.12 -20.19 -13.31
CA GLU A 89 -1.32 -20.52 -13.24
C GLU A 89 -1.73 -20.96 -11.83
N THR A 90 -2.92 -20.56 -11.37
CA THR A 90 -3.39 -20.80 -10.00
C THR A 90 -3.25 -22.27 -9.59
N GLY A 91 -3.74 -23.19 -10.44
CA GLY A 91 -3.67 -24.63 -10.22
C GLY A 91 -2.30 -25.28 -10.46
N GLN A 92 -1.31 -24.54 -10.98
CA GLN A 92 0.05 -25.04 -11.16
C GLN A 92 0.88 -24.81 -9.89
N PHE A 93 1.18 -25.90 -9.19
CA PHE A 93 2.01 -25.92 -7.98
C PHE A 93 2.70 -27.28 -7.84
N ASN A 94 3.68 -27.35 -6.93
CA ASN A 94 4.36 -28.58 -6.52
C ASN A 94 4.14 -28.83 -5.02
N THR A 95 4.39 -30.05 -4.56
CA THR A 95 4.29 -30.39 -3.13
C THR A 95 5.67 -30.39 -2.49
N VAL A 96 5.77 -29.93 -1.24
CA VAL A 96 7.02 -29.96 -0.47
C VAL A 96 7.56 -31.40 -0.32
N ASP A 97 6.69 -32.41 -0.31
CA ASP A 97 7.08 -33.82 -0.32
C ASP A 97 7.89 -34.25 -1.55
N SER A 98 7.74 -33.55 -2.67
CA SER A 98 8.54 -33.80 -3.88
C SER A 98 9.99 -33.29 -3.77
N LEU A 99 10.31 -32.46 -2.77
CA LEU A 99 11.67 -31.95 -2.56
C LEU A 99 12.63 -33.05 -2.07
N PRO A 100 13.95 -32.88 -2.31
CA PRO A 100 14.98 -33.71 -1.68
C PRO A 100 14.85 -33.73 -0.16
N ALA A 101 15.20 -34.85 0.48
CA ALA A 101 14.98 -35.08 1.91
C ALA A 101 15.48 -33.94 2.82
N GLY A 102 16.68 -33.40 2.56
CA GLY A 102 17.22 -32.28 3.34
C GLY A 102 16.39 -31.00 3.19
N TRP A 103 15.98 -30.65 1.98
CA TRP A 103 15.16 -29.47 1.69
C TRP A 103 13.73 -29.63 2.22
N ARG A 104 13.17 -30.84 2.14
CA ARG A 104 11.86 -31.17 2.72
C ARG A 104 11.83 -31.01 4.23
N GLU A 105 12.85 -31.51 4.93
CA GLU A 105 12.94 -31.35 6.39
C GLU A 105 13.11 -29.88 6.79
N TRP A 106 13.83 -29.09 5.98
CA TRP A 106 13.96 -27.65 6.22
C TRP A 106 12.67 -26.89 5.97
N ALA A 107 11.92 -27.24 4.92
CA ALA A 107 10.62 -26.64 4.60
C ALA A 107 9.46 -27.23 5.42
N LYS A 108 9.75 -28.06 6.43
CA LYS A 108 8.73 -28.70 7.27
C LYS A 108 7.75 -27.67 7.84
N GLY A 109 6.46 -27.98 7.73
CA GLY A 109 5.35 -27.08 8.06
C GLY A 109 4.64 -26.53 6.82
N TRP A 110 5.35 -26.38 5.70
CA TRP A 110 4.78 -25.99 4.41
C TRP A 110 4.38 -27.20 3.57
N SER A 111 3.30 -27.06 2.82
CA SER A 111 2.73 -28.14 2.01
C SER A 111 3.03 -27.99 0.51
N PHE A 112 3.10 -26.76 0.01
CA PHE A 112 3.14 -26.47 -1.41
C PHE A 112 4.22 -25.44 -1.77
N TYR A 113 4.65 -25.45 -3.03
CA TYR A 113 5.45 -24.36 -3.57
C TYR A 113 5.20 -24.11 -5.07
N LYS A 114 5.40 -22.86 -5.50
CA LYS A 114 5.49 -22.46 -6.92
C LYS A 114 6.93 -22.13 -7.28
N LEU A 115 7.28 -22.24 -8.57
CA LEU A 115 8.59 -21.89 -9.09
C LEU A 115 8.51 -20.62 -9.92
N VAL A 116 9.37 -19.67 -9.62
CA VAL A 116 9.55 -18.44 -10.38
C VAL A 116 11.01 -18.35 -10.81
N THR A 117 11.23 -18.11 -12.09
CA THR A 117 12.56 -17.84 -12.64
C THR A 117 12.71 -16.33 -12.81
N ILE A 118 13.85 -15.81 -12.36
CA ILE A 118 14.32 -14.47 -12.71
C ILE A 118 15.45 -14.59 -13.74
N SER A 119 15.50 -13.67 -14.70
CA SER A 119 16.56 -13.60 -15.71
C SER A 119 17.11 -12.19 -15.83
N GLU A 120 18.44 -12.06 -15.72
CA GLU A 120 19.17 -10.83 -16.00
C GLU A 120 19.50 -10.78 -17.50
N SER A 121 19.16 -9.69 -18.18
CA SER A 121 19.32 -9.57 -19.63
C SER A 121 20.13 -8.35 -20.07
N ALA A 122 20.54 -7.48 -19.14
CA ALA A 122 21.32 -6.29 -19.44
C ALA A 122 22.83 -6.53 -19.42
N GLY A 123 23.28 -7.68 -18.90
CA GLY A 123 24.68 -7.97 -18.67
C GLY A 123 25.26 -7.22 -17.47
N GLU A 124 24.40 -6.80 -16.53
CA GLU A 124 24.78 -6.04 -15.34
C GLU A 124 24.62 -6.88 -14.08
N GLU A 125 25.56 -6.79 -13.16
CA GLU A 125 25.40 -7.37 -11.82
C GLU A 125 24.30 -6.62 -11.05
N ARG A 126 23.37 -7.37 -10.45
CA ARG A 126 22.25 -6.84 -9.67
C ARG A 126 22.47 -7.11 -8.20
N ILE A 127 22.32 -6.05 -7.40
CA ILE A 127 22.43 -6.12 -5.95
C ILE A 127 21.16 -5.55 -5.36
N SER A 128 20.43 -6.39 -4.64
CA SER A 128 19.19 -6.01 -3.95
C SER A 128 18.17 -5.31 -4.86
N GLU A 129 18.04 -5.75 -6.11
CA GLU A 129 17.06 -5.23 -7.05
C GLU A 129 15.65 -5.64 -6.59
N PRO A 130 14.71 -4.69 -6.40
CA PRO A 130 13.35 -5.04 -6.07
C PRO A 130 12.68 -5.82 -7.20
N VAL A 131 12.20 -7.02 -6.88
CA VAL A 131 11.45 -7.89 -7.78
C VAL A 131 10.04 -8.06 -7.22
N GLU A 132 9.04 -7.91 -8.06
CA GLU A 132 7.62 -8.01 -7.72
C GLU A 132 6.90 -8.97 -8.66
N VAL A 133 6.10 -9.88 -8.10
CA VAL A 133 5.31 -10.84 -8.89
C VAL A 133 3.89 -10.96 -8.36
N GLN A 134 2.92 -10.98 -9.27
CA GLN A 134 1.53 -11.32 -8.96
C GLN A 134 1.35 -12.85 -9.07
N LEU A 135 0.87 -13.50 -8.00
CA LEU A 135 0.59 -14.93 -7.99
C LEU A 135 -0.81 -15.24 -7.43
N GLY A 136 -1.47 -16.20 -8.09
CA GLY A 136 -2.72 -16.82 -7.69
C GLY A 136 -2.50 -18.19 -7.06
N PHE A 137 -3.31 -18.52 -6.05
CA PHE A 137 -3.27 -19.74 -5.26
C PHE A 137 -4.68 -20.29 -5.04
N PRO A 138 -4.88 -21.62 -5.02
CA PRO A 138 -6.17 -22.20 -4.65
C PRO A 138 -6.54 -21.77 -3.22
N ALA A 139 -7.74 -21.21 -3.05
CA ALA A 139 -8.19 -20.67 -1.76
C ALA A 139 -8.31 -21.74 -0.67
N GLU A 140 -8.54 -23.00 -1.04
CA GLU A 140 -8.58 -24.15 -0.11
C GLU A 140 -7.20 -24.52 0.48
N GLN A 141 -6.10 -24.07 -0.15
CA GLN A 141 -4.73 -24.41 0.26
C GLN A 141 -4.10 -23.38 1.21
N THR A 142 -4.75 -22.24 1.44
CA THR A 142 -4.19 -21.13 2.22
C THR A 142 -5.30 -20.29 2.85
N THR A 143 -5.08 -19.90 4.10
CA THR A 143 -6.00 -19.06 4.87
C THR A 143 -5.56 -17.59 4.87
N SER A 144 -4.26 -17.33 4.74
CA SER A 144 -3.70 -15.99 4.58
C SER A 144 -2.36 -16.04 3.85
N LEU A 145 -2.29 -15.45 2.67
CA LEU A 145 -1.05 -15.35 1.90
C LEU A 145 0.00 -14.52 2.64
N ALA A 146 -0.43 -13.46 3.35
CA ALA A 146 0.49 -12.62 4.13
C ALA A 146 1.23 -13.36 5.25
N ARG A 147 0.58 -14.34 5.91
CA ARG A 147 1.24 -15.19 6.92
C ARG A 147 2.06 -16.30 6.29
N GLU A 148 1.51 -16.95 5.26
CA GLU A 148 2.01 -18.26 4.82
C GLU A 148 3.13 -18.18 3.80
N ILE A 149 3.20 -17.15 2.96
CA ILE A 149 4.19 -17.10 1.88
C ILE A 149 5.61 -16.94 2.45
N ARG A 150 6.52 -17.79 1.98
CA ARG A 150 7.97 -17.66 2.17
C ARG A 150 8.65 -17.77 0.81
N VAL A 151 9.67 -16.95 0.58
CA VAL A 151 10.48 -17.01 -0.64
C VAL A 151 11.81 -17.66 -0.30
N ALA A 152 12.27 -18.58 -1.14
CA ALA A 152 13.56 -19.22 -0.98
C ALA A 152 14.30 -19.28 -2.31
N ARG A 153 15.62 -19.27 -2.26
CA ARG A 153 16.49 -19.49 -3.41
C ARG A 153 17.51 -20.56 -3.12
N GLN A 154 18.07 -21.15 -4.16
CA GLN A 154 19.16 -22.10 -4.03
C GLN A 154 20.51 -21.36 -3.96
N VAL A 155 21.31 -21.68 -2.94
CA VAL A 155 22.70 -21.22 -2.81
C VAL A 155 23.59 -22.45 -2.70
N GLY A 156 24.25 -22.80 -3.81
CA GLY A 156 25.02 -24.03 -3.91
C GLY A 156 24.15 -25.28 -3.72
N ALA A 157 24.37 -25.99 -2.61
CA ALA A 157 23.63 -27.22 -2.27
C ALA A 157 22.43 -27.00 -1.33
N GLN A 158 22.23 -25.78 -0.84
CA GLN A 158 21.24 -25.44 0.19
C GLN A 158 20.11 -24.57 -0.37
N LEU A 159 18.93 -24.66 0.23
CA LEU A 159 17.91 -23.62 0.13
C LEU A 159 18.09 -22.61 1.25
N VAL A 160 17.96 -21.33 0.90
CA VAL A 160 18.05 -20.21 1.82
C VAL A 160 16.80 -19.34 1.65
N GLU A 161 16.14 -19.03 2.77
CA GLU A 161 15.03 -18.08 2.79
C GLU A 161 15.52 -16.70 2.39
N VAL A 162 14.76 -16.03 1.54
CA VAL A 162 14.95 -14.64 1.16
C VAL A 162 13.82 -13.84 1.80
N PRO A 163 14.13 -12.76 2.56
CA PRO A 163 13.10 -11.88 3.07
C PRO A 163 12.13 -11.47 1.96
N SER A 164 10.85 -11.52 2.27
CA SER A 164 9.77 -11.24 1.32
C SER A 164 8.68 -10.41 1.96
N GLN A 165 7.93 -9.70 1.14
CA GLN A 165 6.79 -8.91 1.56
C GLN A 165 5.59 -9.22 0.67
N VAL A 166 4.43 -9.46 1.28
CA VAL A 166 3.18 -9.76 0.59
C VAL A 166 2.22 -8.60 0.79
N TYR A 167 1.57 -8.14 -0.29
CA TYR A 167 0.53 -7.11 -0.25
C TYR A 167 -0.48 -7.32 -1.39
N HIS A 168 -1.52 -6.49 -1.40
CA HIS A 168 -2.69 -6.65 -2.27
C HIS A 168 -3.28 -8.07 -2.24
N GLU A 169 -3.30 -8.70 -1.05
CA GLU A 169 -3.99 -9.98 -0.87
C GLU A 169 -5.48 -9.79 -1.11
N CYS A 170 -6.03 -10.49 -2.10
CA CYS A 170 -7.45 -10.47 -2.41
C CYS A 170 -7.98 -11.87 -2.72
N ARG A 171 -9.31 -12.01 -2.72
CA ARG A 171 -9.99 -13.27 -3.04
C ARG A 171 -10.94 -13.08 -4.20
N ARG A 172 -10.85 -13.95 -5.19
CA ARG A 172 -11.72 -14.00 -6.36
C ARG A 172 -12.16 -15.45 -6.57
N GLY A 173 -13.41 -15.78 -6.27
CA GLY A 173 -13.81 -17.17 -6.39
C GLY A 173 -13.14 -18.08 -5.36
N GLU A 174 -12.76 -19.24 -5.88
CA GLU A 174 -11.92 -20.24 -5.21
C GLU A 174 -10.42 -19.93 -5.35
N GLU A 175 -10.06 -18.70 -5.70
CA GLU A 175 -8.67 -18.26 -5.83
C GLU A 175 -8.35 -17.12 -4.86
N ARG A 176 -7.12 -17.16 -4.33
CA ARG A 176 -6.50 -16.05 -3.61
C ARG A 176 -5.33 -15.53 -4.42
N HIS A 177 -5.21 -14.22 -4.51
CA HIS A 177 -4.16 -13.55 -5.26
C HIS A 177 -3.38 -12.61 -4.34
N ALA A 178 -2.09 -12.44 -4.59
CA ALA A 178 -1.28 -11.43 -3.91
C ALA A 178 -0.08 -11.01 -4.76
N THR A 179 0.43 -9.81 -4.49
CA THR A 179 1.73 -9.37 -4.96
C THR A 179 2.80 -9.75 -3.94
N ILE A 180 3.88 -10.35 -4.42
CA ILE A 180 5.03 -10.78 -3.60
C ILE A 180 6.26 -10.00 -4.05
N LEU A 181 6.90 -9.33 -3.11
CA LEU A 181 8.11 -8.55 -3.30
C LEU A 181 9.29 -9.16 -2.55
N TRP A 182 10.46 -9.24 -3.18
CA TRP A 182 11.73 -9.49 -2.50
C TRP A 182 12.85 -8.68 -3.18
N LEU A 183 13.99 -8.58 -2.52
CA LEU A 183 15.19 -7.97 -3.11
C LEU A 183 16.09 -9.08 -3.65
N ALA A 184 16.32 -9.08 -4.96
CA ALA A 184 17.10 -10.10 -5.65
C ALA A 184 18.53 -9.63 -5.91
N ASP A 185 19.48 -10.51 -5.64
CA ASP A 185 20.83 -10.41 -6.20
C ASP A 185 20.88 -11.28 -7.45
N SER A 186 21.59 -10.84 -8.50
CA SER A 186 21.71 -11.64 -9.72
C SER A 186 23.03 -11.31 -10.43
N GLY A 187 23.72 -12.34 -10.92
CA GLY A 187 24.88 -12.14 -11.78
C GLY A 187 24.49 -11.61 -13.17
N ALA A 188 25.43 -10.99 -13.86
CA ALA A 188 25.24 -10.57 -15.25
C ALA A 188 24.84 -11.77 -16.13
N ASN A 189 23.76 -11.63 -16.90
CA ASN A 189 23.16 -12.67 -17.74
C ASN A 189 22.77 -13.96 -16.99
N ALA A 190 22.60 -13.89 -15.66
CA ALA A 190 22.25 -15.05 -14.86
C ALA A 190 20.75 -15.37 -14.95
N GLU A 191 20.44 -16.65 -14.78
CA GLU A 191 19.09 -17.14 -14.58
C GLU A 191 19.04 -17.83 -13.22
N GLU A 192 18.11 -17.40 -12.37
CA GLU A 192 17.98 -17.92 -11.01
C GLU A 192 16.55 -18.34 -10.72
N GLN A 193 16.41 -19.41 -9.93
CA GLN A 193 15.11 -19.95 -9.55
C GLN A 193 14.80 -19.66 -8.09
N TYR A 194 13.57 -19.23 -7.87
CA TYR A 194 12.99 -18.95 -6.56
C TYR A 194 11.81 -19.89 -6.32
N LEU A 195 11.75 -20.41 -5.08
CA LEU A 195 10.64 -21.20 -4.57
C LEU A 195 9.74 -20.29 -3.74
N ILE A 196 8.46 -20.26 -4.09
CA ILE A 196 7.44 -19.55 -3.32
C ILE A 196 6.66 -20.60 -2.53
N LEU A 197 7.02 -20.80 -1.26
CA LEU A 197 6.41 -21.79 -0.38
C LEU A 197 5.13 -21.23 0.27
N TYR A 198 4.08 -22.05 0.36
CA TYR A 198 2.81 -21.72 1.03
C TYR A 198 2.10 -22.97 1.59
N GLY A 199 0.94 -22.79 2.24
CA GLY A 199 0.14 -23.88 2.79
C GLY A 199 0.65 -24.36 4.15
N ASN A 200 0.91 -23.41 5.04
CA ASN A 200 1.27 -23.67 6.45
C ASN A 200 0.19 -23.05 7.36
N PRO A 201 -0.73 -23.84 7.92
CA PRO A 201 -1.82 -23.33 8.76
C PRO A 201 -1.33 -22.70 10.09
N ASP A 202 -0.11 -23.02 10.52
CA ASP A 202 0.50 -22.52 11.74
C ASP A 202 1.41 -21.30 11.49
N ALA A 203 1.57 -20.85 10.24
CA ALA A 203 2.42 -19.72 9.91
C ALA A 203 1.97 -18.43 10.59
N GLU A 204 2.95 -17.64 11.04
CA GLU A 204 2.75 -16.34 11.65
C GLU A 204 3.11 -15.24 10.64
N LEU A 205 2.71 -13.99 10.89
CA LEU A 205 3.23 -12.88 10.10
C LEU A 205 4.76 -12.85 10.23
N PRO A 206 5.52 -12.89 9.11
CA PRO A 206 6.96 -12.94 9.18
C PRO A 206 7.52 -11.63 9.75
N ASP A 207 8.47 -11.75 10.68
CA ASP A 207 9.20 -10.64 11.27
C ASP A 207 10.61 -10.59 10.68
N TYR A 208 10.75 -9.94 9.53
CA TYR A 208 12.05 -9.79 8.86
C TYR A 208 12.77 -8.53 9.38
N PRO A 209 14.05 -8.63 9.77
CA PRO A 209 14.85 -7.46 10.11
C PRO A 209 14.90 -6.47 8.96
N SER A 210 14.75 -5.18 9.27
CA SER A 210 14.80 -4.11 8.28
C SER A 210 15.35 -2.82 8.86
N ASP A 211 16.08 -2.06 8.03
CA ASP A 211 16.42 -0.68 8.31
C ASP A 211 15.30 0.31 7.92
N LEU A 212 14.27 -0.16 7.20
CA LEU A 212 13.13 0.62 6.76
C LEU A 212 12.12 0.76 7.91
N VAL A 213 11.94 1.99 8.37
CA VAL A 213 11.03 2.35 9.44
C VAL A 213 10.00 3.34 8.89
N THR A 214 8.72 3.03 9.10
CA THR A 214 7.58 3.83 8.62
C THR A 214 6.68 4.20 9.79
N GLU A 215 6.66 5.49 10.12
CA GLU A 215 5.90 6.06 11.23
C GLU A 215 4.80 6.99 10.72
N GLY A 216 3.71 7.11 11.46
CA GLY A 216 2.56 7.94 11.10
C GLY A 216 1.34 7.16 10.59
N ASP A 217 0.36 7.88 10.08
CA ASP A 217 -0.99 7.40 9.79
C ASP A 217 -1.42 7.79 8.37
N GLY A 218 -2.15 6.90 7.71
CA GLY A 218 -2.57 7.10 6.31
C GLY A 218 -1.36 7.41 5.42
N TYR A 219 -1.50 8.39 4.53
CA TYR A 219 -0.45 8.92 3.65
C TYR A 219 0.54 9.87 4.34
N GLY A 220 0.24 10.31 5.56
CA GLY A 220 1.08 11.20 6.34
C GLY A 220 2.17 10.43 7.08
N LEU A 221 3.23 10.05 6.36
CA LEU A 221 4.28 9.16 6.86
C LEU A 221 5.66 9.81 6.98
N ASP A 222 6.41 9.39 7.99
CA ASP A 222 7.86 9.54 8.04
C ASP A 222 8.49 8.19 7.70
N ILE A 223 9.32 8.16 6.66
CA ILE A 223 9.90 6.94 6.11
C ILE A 223 11.40 7.07 6.17
N THR A 224 12.06 6.16 6.88
CA THR A 224 13.50 6.20 7.11
C THR A 224 14.14 4.89 6.72
N ASN A 225 15.27 4.91 6.02
CA ASN A 225 16.18 3.78 5.89
C ASN A 225 17.60 4.17 6.34
N LYS A 226 18.63 3.37 6.04
CA LYS A 226 20.01 3.74 6.40
C LYS A 226 20.54 4.99 5.67
N HIS A 227 19.99 5.34 4.51
CA HIS A 227 20.50 6.41 3.63
C HIS A 227 19.77 7.74 3.79
N PHE A 228 18.46 7.72 4.05
CA PHE A 228 17.68 8.95 4.19
C PHE A 228 16.49 8.81 5.14
N ARG A 229 15.96 9.96 5.57
CA ARG A 229 14.63 10.12 6.16
C ARG A 229 13.80 11.02 5.24
N ILE A 230 12.58 10.63 4.94
CA ILE A 230 11.63 11.39 4.13
C ILE A 230 10.40 11.68 4.99
N ALA A 231 9.99 12.94 5.01
CA ALA A 231 8.75 13.38 5.64
C ALA A 231 7.72 13.68 4.55
N LEU A 232 6.61 12.95 4.56
CA LEU A 232 5.47 13.20 3.68
C LEU A 232 4.50 14.18 4.33
N SER A 233 3.87 15.01 3.51
CA SER A 233 2.87 15.96 3.97
C SER A 233 1.71 15.24 4.64
N ARG A 234 1.37 15.68 5.85
CA ARG A 234 0.20 15.17 6.55
C ARG A 234 -1.11 15.64 5.91
N GLN A 235 -1.05 16.61 5.00
CA GLN A 235 -2.18 17.13 4.24
C GLN A 235 -2.35 16.40 2.91
N THR A 236 -1.27 16.23 2.14
CA THR A 236 -1.38 15.76 0.74
C THR A 236 -0.61 14.47 0.44
N GLY A 237 0.26 14.00 1.35
CA GLY A 237 1.18 12.88 1.11
C GLY A 237 2.37 13.21 0.19
N GLN A 238 2.54 14.48 -0.19
CA GLN A 238 3.67 14.94 -1.01
C GLN A 238 4.98 14.98 -0.20
N ILE A 239 6.13 14.78 -0.83
CA ILE A 239 7.41 14.85 -0.11
C ILE A 239 7.69 16.30 0.31
N GLU A 240 7.70 16.53 1.63
CA GLU A 240 7.97 17.84 2.24
C GLU A 240 9.45 18.08 2.47
N ARG A 241 10.12 17.08 3.03
CA ARG A 241 11.53 17.16 3.41
C ARG A 241 12.21 15.82 3.20
N MET A 242 13.51 15.87 2.92
CA MET A 242 14.38 14.71 2.86
C MET A 242 15.69 15.00 3.60
N THR A 243 16.01 14.23 4.62
CA THR A 243 17.30 14.29 5.32
C THR A 243 18.21 13.17 4.84
N LEU A 244 19.39 13.50 4.32
CA LEU A 244 20.42 12.55 3.93
C LEU A 244 21.20 12.10 5.17
N LYS A 245 21.24 10.80 5.44
CA LYS A 245 21.90 10.22 6.62
C LYS A 245 23.38 9.95 6.33
N ARG A 246 24.16 11.03 6.29
CA ARG A 246 25.63 11.03 6.20
C ARG A 246 26.23 11.76 7.41
N GLU A 247 27.55 11.89 7.46
CA GLU A 247 28.28 12.44 8.63
C GLU A 247 27.71 13.77 9.16
N HIS A 248 27.26 14.68 8.29
CA HIS A 248 26.77 15.99 8.67
C HIS A 248 25.24 16.16 8.55
N GLY A 249 24.51 15.16 8.04
CA GLY A 249 23.04 15.14 8.02
C GLY A 249 22.36 16.24 7.18
N LEU A 250 22.66 16.35 5.87
CA LEU A 250 22.05 17.37 5.01
C LEU A 250 20.52 17.23 4.93
N GLU A 251 19.78 18.29 5.27
CA GLU A 251 18.34 18.37 5.05
C GLU A 251 18.01 19.14 3.77
N LEU A 252 17.28 18.48 2.88
CA LEU A 252 16.65 19.06 1.70
C LEU A 252 15.23 19.48 2.06
N PHE A 253 14.94 20.77 1.91
CA PHE A 253 13.64 21.37 2.21
C PHE A 253 13.36 22.53 1.27
N SER A 254 12.10 22.95 1.18
CA SER A 254 11.70 24.22 0.58
C SER A 254 11.27 25.20 1.67
N GLY A 255 12.06 26.27 1.84
CA GLY A 255 11.85 27.34 2.82
C GLY A 255 11.21 28.60 2.24
N GLY A 256 10.82 28.58 0.95
CA GLY A 256 10.13 29.71 0.33
C GLY A 256 8.64 29.74 0.69
N GLU A 257 8.08 30.93 0.85
CA GLU A 257 6.63 31.17 0.95
C GLU A 257 5.91 30.97 -0.41
N GLY A 258 6.27 29.90 -1.15
CA GLY A 258 5.77 29.64 -2.48
C GLY A 258 4.24 29.54 -2.49
N HIS A 259 3.56 30.51 -3.11
CA HIS A 259 2.12 30.51 -3.44
C HIS A 259 1.12 30.11 -2.33
N GLY A 260 1.52 30.15 -1.05
CA GLY A 260 0.70 29.65 0.07
C GLY A 260 0.64 28.12 0.18
N GLU A 261 1.62 27.42 -0.40
CA GLU A 261 1.69 25.96 -0.43
C GLU A 261 2.27 25.38 0.88
N PRO A 262 1.90 24.15 1.26
CA PRO A 262 2.65 23.40 2.26
C PRO A 262 4.14 23.34 1.87
N PRO A 263 5.08 23.33 2.83
CA PRO A 263 6.51 23.32 2.55
C PRO A 263 6.94 21.98 1.91
N GLY A 264 6.75 21.86 0.59
CA GLY A 264 7.05 20.71 -0.27
C GLY A 264 8.39 20.83 -0.98
N ILE A 265 9.14 19.74 -1.18
CA ILE A 265 10.25 19.71 -2.15
C ILE A 265 9.83 19.11 -3.49
N ASP A 266 8.81 18.23 -3.53
CA ASP A 266 8.17 17.78 -4.77
C ASP A 266 6.95 18.67 -5.04
N TRP A 267 6.99 19.50 -6.08
CA TRP A 267 5.95 20.48 -6.42
C TRP A 267 5.01 20.01 -7.52
N ALA A 268 5.36 18.92 -8.22
CA ALA A 268 4.46 18.27 -9.15
C ALA A 268 3.37 17.50 -8.37
N HIS A 269 2.16 17.34 -8.87
CA HIS A 269 1.71 17.50 -10.26
C HIS A 269 0.68 18.62 -10.40
N ASP A 270 0.69 19.28 -11.56
CA ASP A 270 -0.22 20.39 -11.84
C ASP A 270 -0.46 20.66 -13.32
N TYR A 271 -1.44 21.51 -13.60
CA TYR A 271 -1.59 22.17 -14.90
C TYR A 271 -2.10 23.60 -14.76
N VAL A 272 -1.81 24.44 -15.76
CA VAL A 272 -2.34 25.80 -15.93
C VAL A 272 -3.37 25.77 -17.07
N ASP A 273 -4.53 26.37 -16.87
CA ASP A 273 -5.56 26.43 -17.91
C ASP A 273 -5.10 27.21 -19.16
N GLY A 274 -5.76 26.92 -20.29
CA GLY A 274 -5.33 27.38 -21.63
C GLY A 274 -5.27 28.89 -21.84
N ASP A 275 -5.94 29.67 -20.98
CA ASP A 275 -5.96 31.13 -20.96
C ASP A 275 -5.10 31.74 -19.84
N ASN A 276 -4.40 30.91 -19.05
CA ASN A 276 -3.59 31.31 -17.89
C ASN A 276 -4.40 32.03 -16.79
N PHE A 277 -5.68 31.73 -16.67
CA PHE A 277 -6.54 32.26 -15.63
C PHE A 277 -6.21 31.66 -14.26
N GLN A 278 -5.98 30.34 -14.19
CA GLN A 278 -5.63 29.67 -12.92
C GLN A 278 -4.78 28.40 -13.11
N LYS A 279 -4.14 27.98 -12.00
CA LYS A 279 -3.32 26.76 -11.92
C LYS A 279 -3.97 25.75 -10.98
N PHE A 280 -4.18 24.53 -11.45
CA PHE A 280 -4.73 23.42 -10.68
C PHE A 280 -3.62 22.51 -10.17
N ARG A 281 -3.60 22.17 -8.88
CA ARG A 281 -2.52 21.37 -8.27
C ARG A 281 -3.04 20.29 -7.32
N ILE A 282 -2.29 19.20 -7.19
CA ILE A 282 -2.53 18.22 -6.11
C ILE A 282 -2.01 18.72 -4.75
N SER A 283 -1.07 19.67 -4.74
CA SER A 283 -0.57 20.33 -3.52
C SER A 283 -1.64 21.21 -2.84
N LEU A 284 -2.75 21.50 -3.54
CA LEU A 284 -3.89 22.28 -3.05
C LEU A 284 -5.05 21.40 -2.53
N TRP A 285 -4.86 20.09 -2.43
CA TRP A 285 -5.79 19.24 -1.70
C TRP A 285 -5.83 19.64 -0.23
N ASP A 286 -7.02 19.88 0.33
CA ASP A 286 -7.21 20.13 1.77
C ASP A 286 -6.94 18.86 2.60
N GLN A 287 -7.21 17.70 2.00
CA GLN A 287 -6.78 16.37 2.40
C GLN A 287 -6.65 15.51 1.15
N CYS A 288 -5.78 14.49 1.17
CA CYS A 288 -5.68 13.55 0.06
C CYS A 288 -7.06 12.93 -0.25
N PRO A 289 -7.62 13.10 -1.48
CA PRO A 289 -8.96 12.63 -1.80
C PRO A 289 -9.08 11.11 -1.68
N GLU A 290 -8.16 10.40 -2.32
CA GLU A 290 -8.01 8.96 -2.27
C GLU A 290 -6.53 8.57 -2.15
N TYR A 291 -6.29 7.46 -1.45
CA TYR A 291 -4.94 6.96 -1.26
C TYR A 291 -4.93 5.48 -0.89
N GLU A 292 -3.76 4.87 -1.09
CA GLU A 292 -3.42 3.53 -0.64
C GLU A 292 -2.02 3.54 -0.02
N VAL A 293 -1.85 2.78 1.05
CA VAL A 293 -0.57 2.65 1.75
C VAL A 293 -0.28 1.19 2.01
N VAL A 294 0.85 0.74 1.48
CA VAL A 294 1.45 -0.56 1.81
C VAL A 294 2.63 -0.32 2.73
N ARG A 295 2.68 -1.05 3.83
CA ARG A 295 3.80 -1.02 4.79
C ARG A 295 4.34 -2.43 4.97
N GLY A 296 5.66 -2.54 5.01
CA GLY A 296 6.31 -3.79 5.36
C GLY A 296 7.82 -3.62 5.47
N PRO A 297 8.53 -4.71 5.78
CA PRO A 297 9.95 -4.67 6.08
C PRO A 297 10.81 -4.37 4.85
N LEU A 298 10.35 -4.65 3.64
CA LEU A 298 11.16 -4.43 2.44
C LEU A 298 10.79 -3.15 1.71
N CYS A 299 9.52 -2.78 1.77
CA CYS A 299 8.98 -1.70 0.96
C CYS A 299 7.84 -0.96 1.67
N THR A 300 7.84 0.36 1.54
CA THR A 300 6.68 1.22 1.85
C THR A 300 6.23 1.91 0.58
N ILE A 301 4.94 1.76 0.25
CA ILE A 301 4.30 2.34 -0.94
C ILE A 301 3.26 3.34 -0.47
N VAL A 302 3.26 4.53 -1.06
CA VAL A 302 2.24 5.55 -0.85
C VAL A 302 1.71 5.98 -2.20
N ARG A 303 0.50 5.53 -2.53
CA ARG A 303 -0.22 5.90 -3.75
C ARG A 303 -1.35 6.86 -3.41
N ARG A 304 -1.53 7.89 -4.23
CA ARG A 304 -2.53 8.94 -4.05
C ARG A 304 -3.10 9.36 -5.38
N TRP A 305 -4.40 9.62 -5.44
CA TRP A 305 -5.03 10.01 -6.69
C TRP A 305 -6.26 10.91 -6.51
N GLY A 306 -6.61 11.61 -7.58
CA GLY A 306 -7.78 12.48 -7.65
C GLY A 306 -7.66 13.57 -8.69
N PHE A 307 -8.61 14.52 -8.66
CA PHE A 307 -8.55 15.72 -9.49
C PHE A 307 -7.82 16.84 -8.75
N PRO A 308 -6.91 17.59 -9.39
CA PRO A 308 -6.21 18.70 -8.76
C PRO A 308 -7.17 19.86 -8.46
N HIS A 309 -6.85 20.65 -7.43
CA HIS A 309 -7.69 21.75 -6.97
C HIS A 309 -7.25 23.11 -7.53
N SER A 310 -8.23 23.99 -7.76
CA SER A 310 -8.03 25.43 -8.02
C SER A 310 -7.58 26.16 -6.74
N PRO A 311 -6.89 27.31 -6.83
CA PRO A 311 -6.61 28.17 -5.69
C PRO A 311 -7.88 28.69 -4.99
N LEU A 312 -9.03 28.67 -5.68
CA LEU A 312 -10.34 29.06 -5.12
C LEU A 312 -11.28 27.87 -4.94
N HIS A 313 -10.77 26.65 -4.78
CA HIS A 313 -11.59 25.48 -4.50
C HIS A 313 -12.53 25.72 -3.27
N PRO A 314 -13.81 25.32 -3.31
CA PRO A 314 -14.49 24.53 -4.34
C PRO A 314 -15.20 25.37 -5.43
N LEU A 315 -14.91 26.67 -5.59
CA LEU A 315 -15.57 27.50 -6.61
C LEU A 315 -15.34 26.98 -8.03
N TYR A 316 -14.13 26.47 -8.30
CA TYR A 316 -13.76 25.85 -9.57
C TYR A 316 -13.27 24.41 -9.36
N THR A 317 -14.07 23.44 -9.80
CA THR A 317 -13.87 21.99 -9.58
C THR A 317 -13.95 21.17 -10.89
N PRO A 318 -13.13 21.47 -11.91
CA PRO A 318 -13.20 20.74 -13.18
C PRO A 318 -12.69 19.30 -13.05
N ALA A 319 -13.52 18.34 -13.46
CA ALA A 319 -13.12 16.93 -13.62
C ALA A 319 -12.50 16.69 -15.01
N ARG A 320 -11.32 17.31 -15.28
CA ARG A 320 -10.64 17.27 -16.59
C ARG A 320 -9.41 16.38 -16.63
N LEU A 321 -8.57 16.44 -15.60
CA LEU A 321 -7.31 15.70 -15.53
C LEU A 321 -7.28 14.90 -14.23
N HIS A 322 -7.39 13.59 -14.33
CA HIS A 322 -7.18 12.69 -13.20
C HIS A 322 -5.68 12.48 -13.01
N ILE A 323 -5.18 12.60 -11.79
CA ILE A 323 -3.77 12.45 -11.45
C ILE A 323 -3.63 11.32 -10.44
N ASP A 324 -2.72 10.39 -10.72
CA ASP A 324 -2.30 9.30 -9.85
C ASP A 324 -0.78 9.42 -9.61
N VAL A 325 -0.34 9.35 -8.36
CA VAL A 325 1.08 9.42 -7.97
C VAL A 325 1.37 8.35 -6.94
N GLU A 326 2.42 7.57 -7.17
CA GLU A 326 2.96 6.57 -6.25
C GLU A 326 4.40 6.91 -5.87
N TYR A 327 4.70 6.91 -4.57
CA TYR A 327 6.07 6.82 -4.07
C TYR A 327 6.37 5.43 -3.52
N ARG A 328 7.57 4.94 -3.78
CA ARG A 328 8.01 3.62 -3.34
C ARG A 328 9.40 3.65 -2.75
N PHE A 329 9.51 3.32 -1.46
CA PHE A 329 10.73 3.36 -0.67
C PHE A 329 11.12 1.96 -0.22
N TYR A 330 12.41 1.64 -0.28
CA TYR A 330 12.91 0.31 0.01
C TYR A 330 13.89 0.28 1.16
N THR A 331 13.98 -0.87 1.82
CA THR A 331 15.06 -1.18 2.76
C THR A 331 16.40 -1.18 2.04
N GLY A 332 17.45 -0.67 2.69
CA GLY A 332 18.84 -0.77 2.23
C GLY A 332 19.23 0.00 0.94
N LEU A 333 18.29 0.60 0.20
CA LEU A 333 18.55 1.26 -1.09
C LEU A 333 18.67 2.79 -0.97
N PRO A 334 19.65 3.43 -1.65
CA PRO A 334 19.89 4.88 -1.59
C PRO A 334 18.98 5.71 -2.49
N TRP A 335 17.90 5.09 -2.96
CA TRP A 335 16.97 5.67 -3.93
C TRP A 335 15.54 5.20 -3.68
N PHE A 336 14.59 5.92 -4.24
CA PHE A 336 13.16 5.60 -4.22
C PHE A 336 12.56 5.86 -5.61
N HIS A 337 11.42 5.21 -5.90
CA HIS A 337 10.69 5.49 -7.14
C HIS A 337 9.56 6.50 -6.91
N LYS A 338 9.30 7.32 -7.94
CA LYS A 338 8.04 8.03 -8.14
C LYS A 338 7.46 7.57 -9.47
N SER A 339 6.26 7.02 -9.45
CA SER A 339 5.48 6.71 -10.65
C SER A 339 4.24 7.60 -10.68
N SER A 340 3.77 7.98 -11.86
CA SER A 340 2.51 8.74 -11.95
C SER A 340 1.81 8.58 -13.29
N GLU A 341 0.49 8.71 -13.30
CA GLU A 341 -0.35 8.83 -14.49
C GLU A 341 -1.16 10.15 -14.43
N MET A 342 -1.14 10.90 -15.51
CA MET A 342 -2.03 12.04 -15.75
C MET A 342 -2.97 11.70 -16.91
N LYS A 343 -4.25 11.50 -16.63
CA LYS A 343 -5.25 11.04 -17.61
C LYS A 343 -6.34 12.08 -17.84
N ALA A 344 -6.46 12.54 -19.08
CA ALA A 344 -7.50 13.48 -19.48
C ALA A 344 -8.86 12.77 -19.54
N VAL A 345 -9.77 13.14 -18.64
CA VAL A 345 -11.16 12.65 -18.59
C VAL A 345 -12.04 13.41 -19.57
N GLN A 346 -11.67 14.65 -19.89
CA GLN A 346 -12.33 15.50 -20.88
C GLN A 346 -11.27 16.21 -21.72
N THR A 347 -11.63 16.65 -22.93
CA THR A 347 -10.76 17.52 -23.73
C THR A 347 -10.64 18.89 -23.06
N PHE A 348 -9.42 19.40 -22.93
CA PHE A 348 -9.16 20.72 -22.37
C PHE A 348 -7.87 21.34 -22.91
N ASP A 349 -7.75 22.66 -22.79
CA ASP A 349 -6.51 23.36 -23.08
C ASP A 349 -5.68 23.52 -21.80
N ALA A 350 -4.39 23.19 -21.91
CA ALA A 350 -3.38 23.43 -20.89
C ALA A 350 -2.31 24.38 -21.45
N ALA A 351 -2.11 25.53 -20.81
CA ALA A 351 -0.98 26.41 -21.15
C ALA A 351 0.35 25.82 -20.68
N ALA A 352 0.31 25.09 -19.55
CA ALA A 352 1.42 24.33 -19.01
C ALA A 352 0.89 23.13 -18.24
N LEU A 353 1.68 22.07 -18.16
CA LEU A 353 1.43 20.89 -17.34
C LEU A 353 2.80 20.42 -16.83
N ARG A 354 2.87 20.04 -15.55
CA ARG A 354 4.10 19.55 -14.92
C ARG A 354 3.88 18.22 -14.24
N ASP A 355 4.71 17.26 -14.60
CA ASP A 355 4.76 15.93 -14.01
C ASP A 355 5.97 15.72 -13.08
N ASP A 356 7.01 16.56 -13.22
CA ASP A 356 8.15 16.55 -12.30
C ASP A 356 8.70 17.95 -12.02
N GLU A 357 8.71 18.37 -10.76
CA GLU A 357 9.20 19.69 -10.34
C GLU A 357 9.76 19.58 -8.92
N TRP A 358 11.05 19.90 -8.75
CA TRP A 358 11.74 19.77 -7.47
C TRP A 358 12.40 21.07 -7.07
N VAL A 359 12.12 21.52 -5.84
CA VAL A 359 12.53 22.83 -5.33
C VAL A 359 13.28 22.67 -4.02
N PHE A 360 14.52 23.17 -3.97
CA PHE A 360 15.33 23.18 -2.76
C PHE A 360 15.61 24.61 -2.32
N SER A 361 15.82 24.80 -1.02
CA SER A 361 16.24 26.07 -0.43
C SER A 361 17.68 26.01 0.06
N GLY A 362 18.31 27.19 0.13
CA GLY A 362 19.73 27.31 0.46
C GLY A 362 20.64 26.99 -0.73
N GLN A 363 21.91 26.74 -0.42
CA GLN A 363 22.99 26.48 -1.39
C GLN A 363 23.63 25.11 -1.06
N SER A 364 22.79 24.07 -0.95
CA SER A 364 23.23 22.72 -0.57
C SER A 364 24.11 22.05 -1.64
N PHE A 365 24.02 22.52 -2.88
CA PHE A 365 24.76 21.99 -4.02
C PHE A 365 25.60 23.09 -4.68
N THR A 366 26.74 22.71 -5.23
CA THR A 366 27.69 23.64 -5.89
C THR A 366 27.65 23.53 -7.41
N SER A 367 27.06 22.45 -7.95
CA SER A 367 27.12 22.13 -9.38
C SER A 367 25.92 21.30 -9.83
N SER A 368 25.60 21.39 -11.12
CA SER A 368 24.54 20.62 -11.77
C SER A 368 25.09 19.45 -12.58
N MET A 369 24.25 18.43 -12.74
CA MET A 369 24.46 17.32 -13.65
C MET A 369 23.16 16.99 -14.38
N TRP A 370 23.30 16.44 -15.57
CA TRP A 370 22.18 16.03 -16.41
C TRP A 370 22.58 14.82 -17.24
N MET A 371 21.61 14.12 -17.81
CA MET A 371 21.86 12.88 -18.54
C MET A 371 21.19 12.88 -19.91
N THR A 372 21.92 12.43 -20.93
CA THR A 372 21.39 12.30 -22.29
C THR A 372 20.43 11.11 -22.38
N ARG A 373 19.66 11.03 -23.48
CA ARG A 373 18.78 9.89 -23.77
C ARG A 373 19.50 8.54 -23.73
N GLU A 374 20.72 8.51 -24.28
CA GLU A 374 21.61 7.35 -24.32
C GLU A 374 22.10 6.93 -22.93
N GLY A 375 21.97 7.81 -21.94
CA GLY A 375 22.37 7.56 -20.56
C GLY A 375 23.76 8.04 -20.21
N GLU A 376 24.34 8.97 -20.97
CA GLU A 376 25.62 9.57 -20.62
C GLU A 376 25.42 10.72 -19.63
N LEU A 377 26.10 10.66 -18.47
CA LEU A 377 26.09 11.74 -17.49
C LEU A 377 27.01 12.88 -17.92
N ARG A 378 26.45 14.08 -17.92
CA ARG A 378 27.06 15.38 -18.26
C ARG A 378 27.02 16.31 -17.06
N PHE A 379 27.87 17.32 -17.08
CA PHE A 379 28.04 18.29 -16.00
C PHE A 379 27.88 19.72 -16.50
N GLY A 380 27.30 20.59 -15.68
CA GLY A 380 27.13 22.01 -16.00
C GLY A 380 25.85 22.30 -16.77
N GLU A 381 25.92 23.27 -17.69
CA GLU A 381 24.79 23.69 -18.51
C GLU A 381 24.37 22.59 -19.49
N VAL A 382 23.09 22.61 -19.85
CA VAL A 382 22.53 21.69 -20.85
C VAL A 382 22.72 22.31 -22.22
N ASP A 383 23.27 21.54 -23.16
CA ASP A 383 23.45 21.98 -24.53
C ASP A 383 22.09 22.28 -25.20
N ALA A 384 22.05 23.28 -26.07
CA ALA A 384 20.80 23.77 -26.67
C ALA A 384 20.01 22.67 -27.41
N GLU A 385 20.70 21.68 -27.99
CA GLU A 385 20.10 20.54 -28.68
C GLU A 385 19.43 19.53 -27.74
N HIS A 386 19.78 19.54 -26.45
CA HIS A 386 19.27 18.63 -25.43
C HIS A 386 18.20 19.24 -24.53
N LEU A 387 17.84 20.52 -24.68
CA LEU A 387 16.91 21.22 -23.78
C LEU A 387 15.51 20.58 -23.67
N ASP A 388 15.07 19.88 -24.71
CA ASP A 388 13.80 19.14 -24.76
C ASP A 388 14.02 17.61 -24.72
N ASP A 389 15.24 17.11 -24.51
CA ASP A 389 15.62 15.69 -24.52
C ASP A 389 16.55 15.23 -23.38
N ILE A 390 16.25 15.65 -22.14
CA ILE A 390 17.00 15.31 -20.93
C ILE A 390 16.41 14.06 -20.25
N TRP A 391 17.22 13.04 -19.99
CA TRP A 391 16.78 11.77 -19.37
C TRP A 391 17.30 11.53 -17.94
N GLY A 392 17.80 12.60 -17.33
CA GLY A 392 18.10 12.66 -15.91
C GLY A 392 18.62 14.04 -15.54
N VAL A 393 18.34 14.48 -14.32
CA VAL A 393 18.65 15.82 -13.85
C VAL A 393 18.98 15.78 -12.36
N GLY A 394 20.00 16.54 -11.95
CA GLY A 394 20.36 16.59 -10.55
C GLY A 394 21.43 17.61 -10.21
N PHE A 395 21.84 17.55 -8.95
CA PHE A 395 22.83 18.43 -8.37
C PHE A 395 23.81 17.64 -7.50
N TYR A 396 25.02 18.16 -7.36
CA TYR A 396 26.02 17.63 -6.44
C TYR A 396 26.83 18.76 -5.77
N ASN A 397 27.44 18.42 -4.64
CA ASN A 397 28.35 19.27 -3.91
C ASN A 397 29.77 18.72 -4.01
N GLU A 398 30.70 19.50 -4.56
CA GLU A 398 32.09 19.06 -4.78
C GLU A 398 32.86 18.82 -3.47
N THR A 399 32.44 19.44 -2.35
CA THR A 399 33.13 19.34 -1.06
C THR A 399 32.48 18.30 -0.15
N SER A 400 31.17 18.37 0.07
CA SER A 400 30.47 17.42 0.94
C SER A 400 30.16 16.08 0.26
N GLN A 401 30.32 16.01 -1.06
CA GLN A 401 29.99 14.84 -1.89
C GLN A 401 28.51 14.44 -1.86
N ASP A 402 27.63 15.32 -1.38
CA ASP A 402 26.19 15.12 -1.46
C ASP A 402 25.72 15.23 -2.90
N SER A 403 24.72 14.43 -3.23
CA SER A 403 24.04 14.50 -4.51
C SER A 403 22.55 14.23 -4.35
N PHE A 404 21.78 14.78 -5.27
CA PHE A 404 20.39 14.41 -5.49
C PHE A 404 20.13 14.42 -6.99
N MET A 405 19.66 13.30 -7.53
CA MET A 405 19.43 13.15 -8.96
C MET A 405 18.14 12.38 -9.23
N ALA A 406 17.39 12.82 -10.22
CA ALA A 406 16.31 12.09 -10.85
C ALA A 406 16.83 11.37 -12.10
N LEU A 407 16.49 10.08 -12.23
CA LEU A 407 16.68 9.27 -13.43
C LEU A 407 15.32 9.01 -14.05
N PHE A 408 15.17 9.40 -15.31
CA PHE A 408 13.96 9.16 -16.08
C PHE A 408 14.06 7.77 -16.69
N LEU A 409 13.25 6.84 -16.19
CA LEU A 409 13.39 5.41 -16.51
C LEU A 409 12.45 4.99 -17.64
N ASP A 410 11.16 5.30 -17.49
CA ASP A 410 10.12 4.98 -18.44
C ASP A 410 9.06 6.08 -18.49
N HIS A 411 8.93 6.70 -19.66
CA HIS A 411 7.98 7.76 -19.95
C HIS A 411 7.21 7.41 -21.21
N SER A 412 5.88 7.43 -21.13
CA SER A 412 5.02 7.11 -22.26
C SER A 412 3.81 8.03 -22.30
N ALA A 413 3.22 8.15 -23.49
CA ALA A 413 1.97 8.86 -23.67
C ALA A 413 1.04 8.12 -24.63
N ASP A 414 -0.24 8.12 -24.28
CA ASP A 414 -1.32 7.62 -25.12
C ASP A 414 -2.14 8.79 -25.64
N GLY A 415 -2.45 8.80 -26.94
CA GLY A 415 -3.28 9.85 -27.54
C GLY A 415 -2.60 11.23 -27.62
N LEU A 416 -1.27 11.30 -27.44
CA LEU A 416 -0.44 12.49 -27.58
C LEU A 416 0.79 12.21 -28.46
N PRO A 417 1.40 13.24 -29.07
CA PRO A 417 2.74 13.12 -29.64
C PRO A 417 3.79 12.75 -28.59
N GLU A 418 5.02 12.45 -29.03
CA GLU A 418 6.15 12.17 -28.13
C GLU A 418 6.31 13.30 -27.10
N LEU A 419 6.48 12.90 -25.83
CA LEU A 419 6.63 13.82 -24.72
C LEU A 419 7.95 14.58 -24.79
N LYS A 420 7.90 15.84 -24.38
CA LYS A 420 9.10 16.62 -24.14
C LYS A 420 9.79 16.17 -22.86
N HIS A 421 11.10 16.26 -22.86
CA HIS A 421 11.94 15.97 -21.72
C HIS A 421 12.73 17.23 -21.34
N THR A 422 11.98 18.27 -20.98
CA THR A 422 12.51 19.53 -20.46
C THR A 422 12.95 19.39 -18.99
N GLY A 423 13.41 20.49 -18.39
CA GLY A 423 13.77 20.53 -16.98
C GLY A 423 15.27 20.61 -16.74
N ALA A 424 15.96 21.42 -17.55
CA ALA A 424 17.36 21.74 -17.29
C ALA A 424 17.55 22.25 -15.84
N PRO A 425 18.57 21.75 -15.12
CA PRO A 425 18.79 22.10 -13.72
C PRO A 425 19.19 23.57 -13.60
N LEU A 426 18.50 24.31 -12.75
CA LEU A 426 18.85 25.67 -12.39
C LEU A 426 19.46 25.67 -10.99
N SER A 427 20.71 26.11 -10.87
CA SER A 427 21.39 26.20 -9.55
C SER A 427 20.83 27.32 -8.67
N PHE A 428 20.18 28.32 -9.29
CA PHE A 428 19.57 29.44 -8.59
C PHE A 428 18.33 29.91 -9.35
N TYR A 429 17.24 30.11 -8.61
CA TYR A 429 16.04 30.77 -9.10
C TYR A 429 15.65 31.85 -8.10
N ARG A 430 15.34 33.08 -8.50
CA ARG A 430 15.24 34.22 -7.54
C ARG A 430 14.38 34.00 -6.28
N TRP A 431 13.40 33.08 -6.33
CA TRP A 431 12.50 32.75 -5.23
C TRP A 431 12.92 31.51 -4.42
N HIS A 432 13.84 30.69 -4.94
CA HIS A 432 14.25 29.40 -4.40
C HIS A 432 15.77 29.16 -4.58
N GLY A 433 16.29 28.03 -4.12
CA GLY A 433 17.65 27.60 -4.39
C GLY A 433 17.71 26.82 -5.71
N PRO A 434 18.40 25.66 -5.70
CA PRO A 434 18.40 24.72 -6.82
C PRO A 434 17.00 24.21 -7.17
N VAL A 435 16.67 24.16 -8.46
CA VAL A 435 15.35 23.73 -8.96
C VAL A 435 15.44 23.10 -10.36
N TRP A 436 14.54 22.17 -10.67
CA TRP A 436 14.16 21.84 -12.04
C TRP A 436 12.64 21.67 -12.16
N SER A 437 12.13 21.81 -13.38
CA SER A 437 10.70 21.67 -13.68
C SER A 437 10.52 21.16 -15.10
N ARG A 438 9.86 20.01 -15.24
CA ARG A 438 9.59 19.36 -16.51
C ARG A 438 8.18 19.69 -16.98
N TYR A 439 8.11 20.15 -18.22
CA TYR A 439 6.89 20.43 -18.97
C TYR A 439 6.81 19.43 -20.13
N PRO A 440 6.14 18.27 -19.95
CA PRO A 440 6.20 17.18 -20.93
C PRO A 440 5.28 17.41 -22.15
N LEU A 441 4.32 18.32 -22.05
CA LEU A 441 3.25 18.45 -23.03
C LEU A 441 3.75 19.10 -24.35
N PRO A 442 3.61 18.43 -25.51
CA PRO A 442 4.01 18.99 -26.80
C PRO A 442 2.91 19.81 -27.50
N VAL A 443 1.69 19.80 -26.95
CA VAL A 443 0.48 20.41 -27.53
C VAL A 443 -0.19 21.35 -26.53
N LYS A 444 -1.09 22.22 -26.99
CA LYS A 444 -1.93 23.04 -26.08
C LYS A 444 -3.21 22.30 -25.67
N THR A 445 -3.88 21.68 -26.63
CA THR A 445 -5.14 20.96 -26.40
C THR A 445 -4.86 19.50 -26.09
N VAL A 446 -5.22 19.06 -24.90
CA VAL A 446 -5.13 17.67 -24.45
C VAL A 446 -6.46 16.99 -24.76
N PRO A 447 -6.49 15.97 -25.64
CA PRO A 447 -7.74 15.30 -25.99
C PRO A 447 -8.23 14.40 -24.86
N GLN A 448 -9.55 14.23 -24.75
CA GLN A 448 -10.15 13.23 -23.88
C GLN A 448 -9.54 11.84 -24.14
N GLY A 449 -9.22 11.13 -23.06
CA GLY A 449 -8.61 9.81 -23.08
C GLY A 449 -7.08 9.84 -23.20
N ALA A 450 -6.46 10.99 -23.48
CA ALA A 450 -5.01 11.09 -23.46
C ALA A 450 -4.44 10.78 -22.08
N GLY A 451 -3.34 10.04 -22.05
CA GLY A 451 -2.62 9.67 -20.83
C GLY A 451 -1.15 9.99 -20.94
N LEU A 452 -0.55 10.47 -19.86
CA LEU A 452 0.89 10.60 -19.70
C LEU A 452 1.30 9.73 -18.51
N ARG A 453 2.27 8.85 -18.70
CA ARG A 453 2.81 8.01 -17.64
C ARG A 453 4.30 8.28 -17.48
N GLN A 454 4.75 8.33 -16.24
CA GLN A 454 6.16 8.37 -15.93
C GLN A 454 6.53 7.46 -14.76
N LYS A 455 7.74 6.94 -14.81
CA LYS A 455 8.45 6.25 -13.73
C LYS A 455 9.87 6.80 -13.64
N ASN A 456 10.18 7.39 -12.48
CA ASN A 456 11.47 7.99 -12.16
C ASN A 456 12.07 7.32 -10.93
N ALA A 457 13.41 7.28 -10.87
CA ALA A 457 14.15 7.00 -9.64
C ALA A 457 14.79 8.29 -9.12
N TYR A 458 14.70 8.55 -7.82
CA TYR A 458 15.37 9.66 -7.15
C TYR A 458 16.39 9.07 -6.20
N LEU A 459 17.66 9.43 -6.40
CA LEU A 459 18.77 8.84 -5.68
C LEU A 459 19.63 9.91 -5.01
N SER A 460 20.26 9.51 -3.92
CA SER A 460 21.34 10.25 -3.29
C SER A 460 22.48 9.30 -2.94
N ILE A 461 23.63 9.51 -3.60
CA ILE A 461 24.85 8.71 -3.37
C ILE A 461 26.05 9.61 -3.10
N PRO A 462 27.08 9.14 -2.37
CA PRO A 462 28.37 9.82 -2.35
C PRO A 462 28.85 10.06 -3.78
N PHE A 463 29.14 11.32 -4.10
CA PHE A 463 29.36 11.73 -5.48
C PHE A 463 30.74 12.35 -5.69
N THR A 464 31.48 11.72 -6.59
CA THR A 464 32.63 12.31 -7.29
C THR A 464 32.39 12.20 -8.80
N LYS A 465 33.01 13.09 -9.60
CA LYS A 465 32.81 13.08 -11.07
C LYS A 465 33.23 11.76 -11.73
N GLU A 466 34.11 10.98 -11.11
CA GLU A 466 34.59 9.71 -11.63
C GLU A 466 33.72 8.53 -11.13
N GLU A 467 33.71 8.29 -9.82
CA GLU A 467 33.01 7.14 -9.24
C GLU A 467 31.49 7.33 -9.29
N GLY A 468 31.02 8.53 -8.98
CA GLY A 468 29.60 8.88 -9.01
C GLY A 468 29.03 8.83 -10.43
N LYS A 469 29.78 9.29 -11.43
CA LYS A 469 29.37 9.17 -12.84
C LYS A 469 29.13 7.71 -13.22
N ARG A 470 30.14 6.86 -13.01
CA ARG A 470 30.05 5.43 -13.33
C ARG A 470 28.86 4.77 -12.62
N ALA A 471 28.72 5.00 -11.31
CA ALA A 471 27.67 4.40 -10.51
C ALA A 471 26.26 4.80 -10.99
N ILE A 472 26.05 6.06 -11.36
CA ILE A 472 24.74 6.55 -11.85
C ILE A 472 24.41 5.96 -13.23
N GLU A 473 25.38 5.91 -14.14
CA GLU A 473 25.18 5.35 -15.48
C GLU A 473 24.86 3.84 -15.40
N GLU A 474 25.61 3.08 -14.59
CA GLU A 474 25.35 1.66 -14.32
C GLU A 474 23.96 1.46 -13.69
N MET A 475 23.61 2.26 -12.67
CA MET A 475 22.30 2.18 -12.01
C MET A 475 21.14 2.46 -12.98
N ARG A 476 21.28 3.46 -13.87
CA ARG A 476 20.25 3.72 -14.88
C ARG A 476 20.10 2.57 -15.86
N ARG A 477 21.21 2.00 -16.36
CA ARG A 477 21.16 0.84 -17.27
C ARG A 477 20.44 -0.34 -16.60
N ALA A 478 20.78 -0.62 -15.35
CA ALA A 478 20.13 -1.64 -14.55
C ALA A 478 18.60 -1.37 -14.42
N MET A 479 18.21 -0.18 -13.97
CA MET A 479 16.80 0.17 -13.75
C MET A 479 15.93 0.22 -15.02
N ARG A 480 16.53 0.51 -16.19
CA ARG A 480 15.82 0.50 -17.48
C ARG A 480 15.66 -0.90 -18.08
N ALA A 481 16.40 -1.88 -17.57
CA ALA A 481 16.30 -3.28 -17.96
C ALA A 481 16.06 -4.13 -16.70
N PRO A 482 14.85 -4.05 -16.10
CA PRO A 482 14.54 -4.79 -14.88
C PRO A 482 14.64 -6.30 -15.10
N LEU A 483 14.93 -7.04 -14.02
CA LEU A 483 14.94 -8.50 -14.00
C LEU A 483 13.64 -9.06 -14.58
N GLN A 484 13.76 -9.97 -15.56
CA GLN A 484 12.62 -10.56 -16.24
C GLN A 484 12.09 -11.75 -15.45
N LEU A 485 10.77 -11.88 -15.37
CA LEU A 485 10.09 -12.94 -14.62
C LEU A 485 9.43 -13.94 -15.55
N SER A 486 9.55 -15.23 -15.21
CA SER A 486 8.86 -16.31 -15.92
C SER A 486 8.51 -17.47 -14.98
N PRO A 487 7.52 -18.32 -15.34
CA PRO A 487 7.27 -19.57 -14.63
C PRO A 487 8.48 -20.49 -14.66
N GLY A 488 8.85 -21.07 -13.51
CA GLY A 488 9.93 -22.05 -13.46
C GLY A 488 9.51 -23.42 -14.01
N ALA A 489 10.32 -23.99 -14.91
CA ALA A 489 10.02 -25.27 -15.57
C ALA A 489 10.37 -26.52 -14.73
N GLY A 490 11.25 -26.39 -13.72
CA GLY A 490 11.68 -27.48 -12.84
C GLY A 490 12.89 -27.12 -11.99
N LEU A 491 13.05 -27.75 -10.83
CA LEU A 491 14.13 -27.46 -9.89
C LEU A 491 15.48 -28.02 -10.36
N ASN A 492 16.51 -27.19 -10.34
CA ASN A 492 17.90 -27.59 -10.58
C ASN A 492 18.53 -28.25 -9.34
N ILE A 493 18.11 -29.49 -9.04
CA ILE A 493 18.56 -30.22 -7.85
C ILE A 493 20.07 -30.57 -7.95
N PRO A 494 20.89 -30.15 -6.96
CA PRO A 494 22.32 -30.49 -6.94
C PRO A 494 22.52 -31.98 -6.64
N LYS A 495 23.62 -32.57 -7.11
CA LYS A 495 23.93 -34.01 -6.94
C LYS A 495 23.96 -34.47 -5.47
N SER A 496 24.27 -33.57 -4.54
CA SER A 496 24.31 -33.84 -3.10
C SER A 496 23.71 -32.65 -2.36
N PRO A 497 22.37 -32.58 -2.22
CA PRO A 497 21.73 -31.48 -1.51
C PRO A 497 22.07 -31.59 -0.02
N THR A 498 22.47 -30.47 0.55
CA THR A 498 22.75 -30.34 1.98
C THR A 498 21.82 -29.28 2.55
N GLN A 499 21.57 -29.29 3.85
CA GLN A 499 20.68 -28.30 4.46
C GLN A 499 21.06 -28.02 5.90
N SER A 500 20.82 -26.80 6.35
CA SER A 500 21.02 -26.36 7.73
C SER A 500 19.85 -25.49 8.18
N GLY A 501 19.54 -25.53 9.48
CA GLY A 501 18.43 -24.78 10.06
C GLY A 501 17.07 -25.30 9.61
N GLN A 502 16.05 -24.47 9.78
CA GLN A 502 14.66 -24.70 9.37
C GLN A 502 14.08 -23.41 8.79
N LEU A 503 13.12 -23.53 7.88
CA LEU A 503 12.34 -22.40 7.37
C LEU A 503 11.34 -21.90 8.41
N ALA A 504 10.75 -22.84 9.16
CA ALA A 504 9.82 -22.54 10.23
C ALA A 504 10.49 -21.73 11.35
N ARG A 505 9.87 -20.60 11.72
CA ARG A 505 10.15 -19.90 12.98
C ARG A 505 9.49 -20.67 14.14
N PRO A 506 9.87 -20.39 15.41
CA PRO A 506 9.20 -20.99 16.56
C PRO A 506 7.68 -20.81 16.50
N GLY A 507 6.96 -21.93 16.50
CA GLY A 507 5.50 -21.97 16.40
C GLY A 507 4.95 -22.26 15.00
N GLU A 508 5.79 -22.26 13.95
CA GLU A 508 5.38 -22.53 12.56
C GLU A 508 5.68 -23.97 12.11
N GLY A 509 6.47 -24.73 12.89
CA GLY A 509 6.95 -26.09 12.55
C GLY A 509 5.98 -27.22 12.92
N GLY A 510 4.81 -26.87 13.44
CA GLY A 510 3.76 -27.80 13.90
C GLY A 510 3.82 -28.16 15.39
N GLU A 511 4.83 -27.71 16.14
CA GLU A 511 4.96 -28.02 17.58
C GLU A 511 3.81 -27.43 18.41
N GLN A 512 3.22 -26.33 17.93
CA GLN A 512 2.12 -25.61 18.57
C GLN A 512 0.80 -25.77 17.82
N SER A 513 0.73 -26.70 16.85
CA SER A 513 -0.44 -26.82 15.97
C SER A 513 -1.73 -27.08 16.75
N GLU A 514 -1.69 -27.97 17.75
CA GLU A 514 -2.87 -28.30 18.55
C GLU A 514 -3.42 -27.08 19.30
N ILE A 515 -2.55 -26.32 20.00
CA ILE A 515 -3.00 -25.13 20.74
C ILE A 515 -3.44 -24.01 19.80
N LYS A 516 -2.76 -23.81 18.65
CA LYS A 516 -3.18 -22.82 17.64
C LYS A 516 -4.55 -23.15 17.06
N GLN A 517 -4.82 -24.43 16.74
CA GLN A 517 -6.13 -24.89 16.30
C GLN A 517 -7.20 -24.65 17.37
N GLN A 518 -6.90 -24.93 18.65
CA GLN A 518 -7.80 -24.64 19.76
C GLN A 518 -8.08 -23.13 19.92
N ILE A 519 -7.06 -22.28 19.75
CA ILE A 519 -7.22 -20.81 19.78
C ILE A 519 -8.12 -20.34 18.65
N TRP A 520 -7.85 -20.75 17.40
CA TRP A 520 -8.69 -20.39 16.25
C TRP A 520 -10.13 -20.87 16.42
N GLN A 521 -10.34 -22.06 16.97
CA GLN A 521 -11.66 -22.57 17.29
C GLN A 521 -12.35 -21.77 18.40
N ALA A 522 -11.63 -21.43 19.48
CA ALA A 522 -12.15 -20.64 20.58
C ALA A 522 -12.50 -19.20 20.19
N LEU A 523 -11.74 -18.60 19.27
CA LEU A 523 -12.05 -17.28 18.72
C LEU A 523 -13.40 -17.25 17.98
N ARG A 524 -13.94 -18.41 17.55
CA ARG A 524 -15.29 -18.49 16.95
C ARG A 524 -16.42 -18.25 17.97
N ASP A 525 -16.14 -18.34 19.26
CA ASP A 525 -17.07 -18.00 20.33
C ASP A 525 -17.15 -16.47 20.58
N CYS A 526 -16.20 -15.71 20.04
CA CYS A 526 -16.11 -14.26 20.17
C CYS A 526 -16.92 -13.60 19.04
N LYS A 527 -18.20 -13.34 19.29
CA LYS A 527 -19.18 -12.80 18.33
C LYS A 527 -19.24 -11.27 18.31
N ASP A 528 -19.51 -10.67 17.16
CA ASP A 528 -19.88 -9.24 17.11
C ASP A 528 -21.38 -9.09 17.39
N ALA A 529 -21.71 -8.72 18.62
CA ALA A 529 -23.10 -8.57 19.06
C ALA A 529 -23.86 -7.41 18.37
N GLN A 530 -23.20 -6.54 17.61
CA GLN A 530 -23.89 -5.52 16.81
C GLN A 530 -24.44 -6.07 15.49
N LEU A 531 -24.04 -7.27 15.08
CA LEU A 531 -24.61 -8.01 13.96
C LEU A 531 -25.67 -8.99 14.48
N TYR A 532 -26.77 -8.43 14.99
CA TYR A 532 -27.75 -9.09 15.86
C TYR A 532 -28.29 -10.45 15.36
N THR A 533 -28.42 -10.62 14.05
CA THR A 533 -28.99 -11.83 13.44
C THR A 533 -27.99 -12.64 12.62
N ALA A 534 -26.79 -12.11 12.36
CA ALA A 534 -25.82 -12.75 11.48
C ALA A 534 -25.06 -13.90 12.17
N ASP A 535 -25.08 -13.95 13.51
CA ASP A 535 -24.37 -14.94 14.33
C ASP A 535 -22.90 -15.12 13.92
N ILE A 536 -22.20 -14.00 13.72
CA ILE A 536 -20.86 -13.98 13.13
C ILE A 536 -19.78 -13.59 14.15
N ASN A 537 -18.61 -14.21 14.03
CA ASN A 537 -17.49 -14.06 14.96
C ASN A 537 -16.30 -13.35 14.33
N VAL A 538 -15.32 -13.00 15.18
CA VAL A 538 -14.11 -12.26 14.77
C VAL A 538 -13.25 -12.99 13.74
N VAL A 539 -13.30 -14.33 13.69
CA VAL A 539 -12.59 -15.15 12.68
C VAL A 539 -13.30 -15.07 11.35
N ASP A 540 -14.61 -15.29 11.34
CA ASP A 540 -15.43 -15.26 10.12
C ASP A 540 -15.50 -13.86 9.50
N LEU A 541 -15.45 -12.82 10.34
CA LEU A 541 -15.29 -11.43 9.93
C LEU A 541 -13.88 -11.12 9.40
N GLY A 542 -12.88 -12.00 9.57
CA GLY A 542 -11.50 -11.74 9.12
C GLY A 542 -10.77 -10.66 9.93
N LEU A 543 -11.16 -10.44 11.19
CA LEU A 543 -10.58 -9.41 12.07
C LEU A 543 -9.26 -9.86 12.70
N VAL A 544 -8.97 -11.16 12.72
CA VAL A 544 -7.74 -11.74 13.26
C VAL A 544 -6.69 -11.84 12.15
N TYR A 545 -5.60 -11.09 12.30
CA TYR A 545 -4.52 -10.99 11.31
C TYR A 545 -3.40 -11.98 11.61
N ASP A 546 -3.10 -12.21 12.88
CA ASP A 546 -2.03 -13.11 13.31
C ASP A 546 -2.32 -13.74 14.69
N VAL A 547 -1.77 -14.94 14.92
CA VAL A 547 -1.84 -15.69 16.18
C VAL A 547 -0.45 -16.23 16.50
N ARG A 548 0.19 -15.69 17.54
CA ARG A 548 1.52 -16.12 17.99
C ARG A 548 1.42 -16.77 19.35
N VAL A 549 2.09 -17.90 19.53
CA VAL A 549 2.13 -18.61 20.82
C VAL A 549 3.57 -18.73 21.28
N ARG A 550 3.87 -18.23 22.49
CA ARG A 550 5.19 -18.29 23.11
C ARG A 550 5.05 -18.75 24.55
N GLY A 551 5.32 -20.05 24.78
CA GLY A 551 5.06 -20.67 26.07
C GLY A 551 3.57 -20.62 26.41
N ASP A 552 3.22 -19.96 27.52
CA ASP A 552 1.85 -19.77 27.99
C ASP A 552 1.25 -18.40 27.63
N VAL A 553 1.90 -17.66 26.73
CA VAL A 553 1.46 -16.35 26.25
C VAL A 553 0.99 -16.44 24.80
N VAL A 554 -0.22 -15.93 24.54
CA VAL A 554 -0.80 -15.79 23.20
C VAL A 554 -0.83 -14.32 22.81
N THR A 555 -0.28 -13.98 21.64
CA THR A 555 -0.38 -12.64 21.05
C THR A 555 -1.25 -12.69 19.81
N LEU A 556 -2.25 -11.83 19.75
CA LEU A 556 -3.13 -11.65 18.60
C LEU A 556 -2.88 -10.30 17.94
N VAL A 557 -2.76 -10.28 16.61
CA VAL A 557 -2.84 -9.04 15.85
C VAL A 557 -4.23 -8.94 15.26
N MET A 558 -4.94 -7.84 15.50
CA MET A 558 -6.33 -7.66 15.07
C MET A 558 -6.59 -6.29 14.45
N ALA A 559 -7.51 -6.21 13.50
CA ALA A 559 -7.95 -4.95 12.90
C ALA A 559 -9.48 -4.82 12.94
N MET A 560 -9.96 -3.58 13.04
CA MET A 560 -11.38 -3.27 12.88
C MET A 560 -11.71 -2.85 11.45
N PRO A 561 -12.96 -3.02 10.98
CA PRO A 561 -13.38 -2.57 9.65
C PRO A 561 -13.15 -1.08 9.39
N HIS A 562 -13.25 -0.23 10.42
CA HIS A 562 -13.04 1.21 10.30
C HIS A 562 -12.70 1.86 11.66
N ARG A 563 -12.10 3.06 11.63
CA ARG A 563 -11.71 3.84 12.82
C ARG A 563 -12.89 4.40 13.63
N GLY A 564 -14.12 4.27 13.13
CA GLY A 564 -15.34 4.60 13.88
C GLY A 564 -15.70 3.58 14.97
N ARG A 565 -15.01 2.44 15.03
CA ARG A 565 -15.08 1.46 16.13
C ARG A 565 -13.73 1.31 16.87
N PRO A 566 -13.09 2.39 17.37
CA PRO A 566 -11.71 2.33 17.83
C PRO A 566 -11.67 2.07 19.34
N LEU A 567 -11.79 0.82 19.77
CA LEU A 567 -11.43 0.47 21.14
C LEU A 567 -10.71 -0.86 21.10
N ILE A 568 -9.40 -0.86 21.40
CA ILE A 568 -8.70 -2.08 21.83
C ILE A 568 -9.47 -2.76 22.98
N ASP A 569 -10.17 -1.97 23.79
CA ASP A 569 -11.10 -2.44 24.81
C ASP A 569 -12.27 -3.24 24.24
N TYR A 570 -12.73 -3.00 23.01
CA TYR A 570 -13.76 -3.84 22.41
C TYR A 570 -13.25 -5.27 22.20
N PHE A 571 -12.01 -5.46 21.73
CA PHE A 571 -11.46 -6.82 21.61
C PHE A 571 -11.25 -7.45 22.99
N THR A 572 -10.83 -6.63 23.96
CA THR A 572 -10.44 -7.10 25.30
C THR A 572 -11.65 -7.38 26.21
N HIS A 573 -12.70 -6.57 26.12
CA HIS A 573 -13.88 -6.58 27.00
C HIS A 573 -15.20 -6.87 26.26
N GLY A 574 -15.18 -6.94 24.92
CA GLY A 574 -16.34 -7.25 24.09
C GLY A 574 -17.49 -6.23 24.23
N SER A 575 -18.67 -6.67 23.82
CA SER A 575 -19.95 -5.98 24.11
C SER A 575 -20.58 -6.48 25.42
N ILE A 576 -19.83 -7.17 26.29
CA ILE A 576 -20.38 -7.94 27.42
C ILE A 576 -21.13 -7.07 28.43
N ALA A 577 -20.76 -5.79 28.55
CA ALA A 577 -21.44 -4.82 29.39
C ALA A 577 -22.90 -4.53 28.96
N VAL A 578 -23.24 -4.78 27.70
CA VAL A 578 -24.58 -4.55 27.11
C VAL A 578 -25.25 -5.85 26.68
N HIS A 579 -24.48 -6.84 26.24
CA HIS A 579 -24.95 -8.13 25.72
C HIS A 579 -24.18 -9.31 26.33
N SER A 580 -24.27 -9.44 27.66
CA SER A 580 -23.50 -10.42 28.46
C SER A 580 -23.67 -11.89 28.06
N THR A 581 -24.73 -12.24 27.34
CA THR A 581 -25.03 -13.62 26.92
C THR A 581 -24.76 -13.90 25.45
N LEU A 582 -24.42 -12.90 24.64
CA LEU A 582 -24.31 -13.05 23.17
C LEU A 582 -22.89 -13.27 22.67
N SER A 583 -21.87 -12.89 23.45
CA SER A 583 -20.46 -12.99 23.06
C SER A 583 -19.55 -13.04 24.29
N VAL A 584 -18.44 -13.75 24.17
CA VAL A 584 -17.37 -13.77 25.18
C VAL A 584 -16.22 -12.90 24.68
N PRO A 585 -15.63 -12.02 25.51
CA PRO A 585 -14.46 -11.24 25.13
C PRO A 585 -13.28 -12.13 24.75
N VAL A 586 -12.47 -11.70 23.78
CA VAL A 586 -11.36 -12.49 23.23
C VAL A 586 -10.39 -12.94 24.32
N ARG A 587 -10.03 -12.01 25.20
CA ARG A 587 -9.10 -12.29 26.30
C ARG A 587 -9.65 -13.33 27.26
N GLU A 588 -10.86 -13.12 27.76
CA GLU A 588 -11.52 -14.04 28.70
C GLU A 588 -11.67 -15.43 28.09
N ARG A 589 -12.08 -15.52 26.81
CA ARG A 589 -12.29 -16.80 26.15
C ARG A 589 -11.01 -17.60 25.98
N LEU A 590 -9.90 -16.93 25.63
CA LEU A 590 -8.63 -17.59 25.39
C LEU A 590 -7.88 -17.93 26.68
N GLU A 591 -8.01 -17.12 27.74
CA GLU A 591 -7.45 -17.43 29.07
C GLU A 591 -8.11 -18.64 29.75
N GLN A 592 -9.26 -19.11 29.24
CA GLN A 592 -9.90 -20.38 29.66
C GLN A 592 -9.27 -21.63 29.02
N LEU A 593 -8.43 -21.48 27.99
CA LEU A 593 -7.78 -22.62 27.33
C LEU A 593 -6.65 -23.17 28.21
N ALA A 594 -6.58 -24.50 28.32
CA ALA A 594 -5.50 -25.15 29.05
C ALA A 594 -4.14 -24.79 28.42
N GLY A 595 -3.20 -24.32 29.24
CA GLY A 595 -1.87 -23.89 28.79
C GLY A 595 -1.77 -22.42 28.38
N VAL A 596 -2.86 -21.64 28.41
CA VAL A 596 -2.84 -20.19 28.19
C VAL A 596 -2.93 -19.47 29.54
N ARG A 597 -1.90 -18.71 29.90
CA ARG A 597 -1.88 -17.86 31.11
C ARG A 597 -2.21 -16.40 30.79
N GLN A 598 -1.81 -15.93 29.62
CA GLN A 598 -1.89 -14.51 29.26
C GLN A 598 -2.19 -14.33 27.78
N VAL A 599 -3.07 -13.37 27.48
CA VAL A 599 -3.41 -12.96 26.12
C VAL A 599 -3.06 -11.49 25.93
N VAL A 600 -2.31 -11.21 24.87
CA VAL A 600 -1.96 -9.86 24.41
C VAL A 600 -2.69 -9.61 23.09
N VAL A 601 -3.40 -8.49 22.98
CA VAL A 601 -4.07 -8.08 21.74
C VAL A 601 -3.39 -6.81 21.24
N GLU A 602 -2.86 -6.87 20.02
CA GLU A 602 -2.25 -5.76 19.31
C GLU A 602 -3.19 -5.30 18.20
N GLN A 603 -3.53 -4.01 18.19
CA GLN A 603 -4.38 -3.43 17.15
C GLN A 603 -3.52 -2.95 15.97
N THR A 604 -3.94 -3.30 14.75
CA THR A 604 -3.38 -2.75 13.50
C THR A 604 -4.47 -2.11 12.64
N TRP A 605 -4.04 -1.21 11.76
CA TRP A 605 -4.85 -0.61 10.69
C TRP A 605 -4.27 -0.86 9.29
N ALA A 606 -3.12 -1.53 9.21
CA ALA A 606 -2.39 -1.80 7.97
C ALA A 606 -2.01 -3.30 7.88
N PRO A 607 -2.39 -4.01 6.80
CA PRO A 607 -3.32 -3.56 5.76
C PRO A 607 -4.72 -3.25 6.35
N GLY A 608 -5.48 -2.40 5.66
CA GLY A 608 -6.86 -2.11 6.05
C GLY A 608 -7.74 -3.36 5.92
N TRP A 609 -8.80 -3.43 6.74
CA TRP A 609 -9.77 -4.51 6.61
C TRP A 609 -10.64 -4.32 5.36
N SER A 610 -10.92 -5.43 4.65
CA SER A 610 -11.89 -5.47 3.56
C SER A 610 -12.58 -6.84 3.52
N SER A 611 -13.64 -6.95 2.74
CA SER A 611 -14.41 -8.18 2.53
C SER A 611 -13.57 -9.34 1.94
N ASN A 612 -12.38 -9.07 1.39
CA ASN A 612 -11.41 -10.08 0.97
C ASN A 612 -10.89 -10.95 2.13
N ARG A 613 -11.05 -10.50 3.38
CA ARG A 613 -10.64 -11.23 4.58
C ARG A 613 -11.70 -12.15 5.17
N LEU A 614 -12.95 -12.04 4.69
CA LEU A 614 -14.04 -12.89 5.17
C LEU A 614 -13.76 -14.38 4.85
N THR A 615 -14.10 -15.26 5.79
CA THR A 615 -14.15 -16.70 5.54
C THR A 615 -15.35 -17.04 4.67
N ASP A 616 -15.44 -18.27 4.15
CA ASP A 616 -16.62 -18.74 3.42
C ASP A 616 -17.89 -18.68 4.26
N GLU A 617 -17.79 -19.09 5.52
CA GLU A 617 -18.92 -19.03 6.45
C GLU A 617 -19.28 -17.58 6.77
N GLY A 618 -18.29 -16.69 6.91
CA GLY A 618 -18.52 -15.25 7.09
C GLY A 618 -19.24 -14.61 5.92
N ARG A 619 -18.79 -14.89 4.68
CA ARG A 619 -19.44 -14.45 3.44
C ARG A 619 -20.89 -14.90 3.38
N LYS A 620 -21.12 -16.20 3.63
CA LYS A 620 -22.47 -16.79 3.65
C LYS A 620 -23.37 -16.15 4.71
N LYS A 621 -22.88 -15.95 5.93
CA LYS A 621 -23.63 -15.31 7.03
C LYS A 621 -23.98 -13.85 6.74
N LEU A 622 -23.12 -13.14 6.00
CA LEU A 622 -23.35 -11.76 5.54
C LEU A 622 -24.11 -11.68 4.21
N GLY A 623 -24.61 -12.81 3.68
CA GLY A 623 -25.44 -12.83 2.48
C GLY A 623 -24.68 -12.63 1.17
N PHE A 624 -23.34 -12.70 1.18
CA PHE A 624 -22.55 -12.76 -0.05
C PHE A 624 -22.81 -14.11 -0.71
N ARG A 625 -23.08 -14.09 -2.02
CA ARG A 625 -23.20 -15.33 -2.79
C ARG A 625 -21.82 -15.98 -2.85
N SER A 626 -21.77 -17.32 -2.73
CA SER A 626 -20.58 -18.07 -3.12
C SER A 626 -20.23 -17.64 -4.54
N SER A 627 -19.07 -17.01 -4.69
CA SER A 627 -18.53 -16.57 -5.97
C SER A 627 -18.58 -17.73 -6.96
N ARG A 628 -19.25 -17.52 -8.09
CA ARG A 628 -19.31 -18.52 -9.17
C ARG A 628 -17.96 -18.67 -9.85
#